data_AF-A0ABD6IJ05-F1
#
_entry.id   AF-A0ABD6IJ05-F1
#
_cell.length_a   1.000
_cell.length_b   1.000
_cell.length_c   1.000
_cell.angle_alpha   90.00
_cell.angle_beta   90.00
_cell.angle_gamma   90.00
#
_symmetry.space_group_name_H-M   'P 1'
#
loop_
_entity.id
_entity.type
_entity.pdbx_description
1 polymer ?
#
loop_
_entity_poly.entity_id
_entity_poly.type
_entity_poly.pdbx_seq_one_letter_code
_entity_poly.pdbx_strand_id
1 'polypeptide(L)'
;MSAAVQPRRTRANRLVRLIAVAGTGAAVLAMPLVGAATASASTGTTSAATTPAGYPNNLDGWIRESLAIMAEKHIPGTYNGIHRNIIRESSGNPNAINLWDSNAAKGIPSKGLLQVIDPTFNAYHVAGTSFNIYDPVANITAACNYAAARYGSIDNVNGAY
;
A
#
# COMPACT_ATOMS: atom_id res chain seq x y z
N MET A 1 2.40 16.77 64.14
CA MET A 1 1.53 17.96 64.18
C MET A 1 0.89 18.13 62.80
N SER A 2 -0.44 17.97 62.79
CA SER A 2 -1.45 18.59 61.93
C SER A 2 -1.46 18.40 60.40
N ALA A 3 -2.66 18.01 59.95
CA ALA A 3 -3.13 17.70 58.60
C ALA A 3 -3.73 18.92 57.86
N ALA A 4 -3.90 18.78 56.54
CA ALA A 4 -4.97 19.38 55.71
C ALA A 4 -4.94 18.68 54.33
N VAL A 5 -5.79 17.71 53.97
CA VAL A 5 -7.21 17.78 53.54
C VAL A 5 -7.50 18.80 52.41
N GLN A 6 -7.52 18.30 51.16
CA GLN A 6 -8.52 18.42 50.06
C GLN A 6 -9.27 19.76 49.79
N PRO A 7 -9.68 20.10 48.53
CA PRO A 7 -10.55 19.23 47.73
C PRO A 7 -10.44 19.25 46.18
N ARG A 8 -11.07 18.18 45.67
CA ARG A 8 -11.49 17.82 44.32
C ARG A 8 -12.38 18.90 43.68
N ARG A 9 -12.11 19.29 42.42
CA ARG A 9 -13.06 20.05 41.57
C ARG A 9 -13.40 19.27 40.31
N THR A 10 -14.63 18.77 40.27
CA THR A 10 -15.38 18.38 39.09
C THR A 10 -15.90 19.63 38.37
N ARG A 11 -15.74 19.73 37.04
CA ARG A 11 -16.70 20.45 36.18
C ARG A 11 -16.74 19.80 34.80
N ALA A 12 -17.88 19.16 34.55
CA ALA A 12 -18.35 18.78 33.24
C ALA A 12 -18.60 20.03 32.40
N ASN A 13 -18.18 20.04 31.13
CA ASN A 13 -18.77 20.91 30.12
C ASN A 13 -19.21 20.05 28.95
N ARG A 14 -20.52 19.80 28.91
CA ARG A 14 -21.26 19.25 27.78
C ARG A 14 -21.30 20.31 26.68
N LEU A 15 -20.67 20.05 25.55
CA LEU A 15 -20.89 20.83 24.33
C LEU A 15 -22.02 20.17 23.54
N VAL A 16 -23.15 20.86 23.59
CA VAL A 16 -24.43 20.54 22.94
C VAL A 16 -24.27 20.69 21.43
N ARG A 17 -24.54 19.62 20.68
CA ARG A 17 -24.74 19.65 19.22
C ARG A 17 -26.15 20.16 18.93
N LEU A 18 -26.25 21.34 18.35
CA LEU A 18 -27.48 21.88 17.76
C LEU A 18 -27.68 21.25 16.37
N ILE A 19 -28.70 20.41 16.24
CA ILE A 19 -29.30 20.06 14.95
C ILE A 19 -30.70 20.64 14.98
N ALA A 20 -30.93 21.67 14.17
CA ALA A 20 -32.25 22.16 13.84
C ALA A 20 -32.47 21.89 12.34
N VAL A 21 -33.32 20.91 12.03
CA VAL A 21 -33.95 20.76 10.72
C VAL A 21 -35.44 20.75 10.99
N ALA A 22 -36.08 21.88 10.72
CA ALA A 22 -37.52 22.03 10.65
C ALA A 22 -37.96 21.64 9.23
N GLY A 23 -38.91 20.71 9.14
CA GLY A 23 -39.52 20.28 7.88
C GLY A 23 -40.86 19.62 8.18
N THR A 24 -41.89 20.44 8.35
CA THR A 24 -43.30 20.04 8.42
C THR A 24 -43.81 19.64 7.04
N GLY A 25 -44.54 18.53 6.94
CA GLY A 25 -45.38 18.28 5.76
C GLY A 25 -45.71 16.81 5.52
N ALA A 26 -46.59 16.23 6.34
CA ALA A 26 -47.30 15.00 5.99
C ALA A 26 -48.68 15.37 5.44
N ALA A 27 -48.92 15.09 4.17
CA ALA A 27 -50.25 15.02 3.58
C ALA A 27 -50.29 13.83 2.61
N VAL A 28 -50.99 12.77 3.03
CA VAL A 28 -51.24 11.56 2.25
C VAL A 28 -52.60 11.72 1.58
N LEU A 29 -52.65 11.64 0.26
CA LEU A 29 -53.86 11.48 -0.54
C LEU A 29 -53.53 10.57 -1.75
N ALA A 30 -54.38 9.58 -1.94
CA ALA A 30 -54.09 8.32 -2.62
C ALA A 30 -54.35 8.31 -4.14
N MET A 31 -53.82 7.25 -4.78
CA MET A 31 -54.28 6.53 -5.99
C MET A 31 -53.47 6.73 -7.31
N PRO A 32 -53.55 5.83 -8.32
CA PRO A 32 -52.56 4.76 -8.52
C PRO A 32 -51.99 4.72 -9.96
N LEU A 33 -50.68 4.51 -10.17
CA LEU A 33 -50.21 3.99 -11.47
C LEU A 33 -48.82 3.36 -11.41
N VAL A 34 -48.78 2.16 -11.96
CA VAL A 34 -47.67 1.35 -12.49
C VAL A 34 -46.41 2.14 -12.87
N GLY A 35 -45.27 1.63 -12.45
CA GLY A 35 -43.97 1.98 -13.02
C GLY A 35 -42.82 1.68 -12.06
N ALA A 36 -42.44 0.42 -11.94
CA ALA A 36 -41.19 0.03 -11.28
C ALA A 36 -40.02 0.68 -12.02
N ALA A 37 -39.54 1.82 -11.54
CA ALA A 37 -38.27 2.38 -11.95
C ALA A 37 -37.16 1.51 -11.36
N THR A 38 -36.73 0.48 -12.10
CA THR A 38 -35.43 -0.12 -11.86
C THR A 38 -34.38 0.93 -12.19
N ALA A 39 -34.00 1.74 -11.20
CA ALA A 39 -32.80 2.54 -11.27
C ALA A 39 -31.61 1.58 -11.40
N SER A 40 -31.22 1.30 -12.64
CA SER A 40 -29.97 0.58 -12.91
C SER A 40 -28.86 1.59 -12.63
N ALA A 41 -28.30 1.54 -11.42
CA ALA A 41 -27.04 2.20 -11.14
C ALA A 41 -26.01 1.52 -12.04
N SER A 42 -25.61 2.19 -13.14
CA SER A 42 -24.44 1.75 -13.89
C SER A 42 -23.25 1.92 -12.96
N THR A 43 -22.84 0.84 -12.31
CA THR A 43 -21.53 0.73 -11.70
C THR A 43 -20.54 0.81 -12.84
N GLY A 44 -20.11 2.04 -13.15
CA GLY A 44 -19.00 2.29 -14.05
C GLY A 44 -17.82 1.47 -13.53
N THR A 45 -17.57 0.34 -14.17
CA THR A 45 -16.40 -0.47 -13.92
C THR A 45 -15.27 0.37 -14.47
N THR A 46 -14.67 1.19 -13.61
CA THR A 46 -13.39 1.82 -13.92
C THR A 46 -12.48 0.65 -14.27
N SER A 47 -12.18 0.47 -15.55
CA SER A 47 -11.18 -0.52 -15.98
C SER A 47 -9.95 -0.24 -15.15
N ALA A 48 -9.66 -1.13 -14.20
CA ALA A 48 -8.46 -1.03 -13.41
C ALA A 48 -7.31 -0.98 -14.42
N ALA A 49 -6.46 0.04 -14.32
CA ALA A 49 -5.29 0.12 -15.19
C ALA A 49 -4.51 -1.20 -15.05
N THR A 50 -4.14 -1.79 -16.18
CA THR A 50 -3.44 -3.07 -16.25
C THR A 50 -2.02 -2.81 -16.72
N THR A 51 -1.03 -3.52 -16.17
CA THR A 51 0.34 -3.52 -16.68
C THR A 51 0.37 -4.11 -18.10
N PRO A 52 1.44 -3.86 -18.88
CA PRO A 52 1.57 -4.44 -20.22
C PRO A 52 1.46 -5.97 -20.25
N ALA A 53 1.81 -6.64 -19.14
CA ALA A 53 1.74 -8.08 -18.98
C ALA A 53 0.35 -8.61 -18.55
N GLY A 54 -0.66 -7.75 -18.41
CA GLY A 54 -2.02 -8.18 -18.08
C GLY A 54 -2.35 -8.23 -16.59
N TYR A 55 -1.47 -7.75 -15.71
CA TYR A 55 -1.70 -7.72 -14.26
C TYR A 55 -2.32 -6.39 -13.82
N PRO A 56 -3.11 -6.36 -12.73
CA PRO A 56 -3.59 -5.09 -12.17
C PRO A 56 -2.41 -4.14 -11.86
N ASN A 57 -2.55 -2.85 -12.16
CA ASN A 57 -1.54 -1.85 -11.84
C ASN A 57 -1.67 -1.37 -10.39
N ASN A 58 -1.44 -2.29 -9.46
CA ASN A 58 -1.47 -2.06 -8.02
C ASN A 58 -0.53 -3.05 -7.32
N LEU A 59 -0.40 -2.94 -5.99
CA LEU A 59 0.53 -3.76 -5.22
C LEU A 59 0.36 -5.27 -5.45
N ASP A 60 -0.88 -5.79 -5.45
CA ASP A 60 -1.12 -7.23 -5.68
C ASP A 60 -0.68 -7.64 -7.09
N GLY A 61 -1.02 -6.85 -8.11
CA GLY A 61 -0.63 -7.16 -9.48
C GLY A 61 0.88 -7.06 -9.72
N TRP A 62 1.56 -6.06 -9.15
CA TRP A 62 3.02 -5.95 -9.25
C TRP A 62 3.74 -7.14 -8.59
N ILE A 63 3.25 -7.62 -7.44
CA ILE A 63 3.81 -8.80 -6.78
C ILE A 63 3.57 -10.05 -7.63
N ARG A 64 2.37 -10.23 -8.18
CA ARG A 64 2.05 -11.40 -9.03
C ARG A 64 2.85 -11.42 -10.33
N GLU A 65 3.00 -10.27 -10.97
CA GLU A 65 3.84 -10.13 -12.16
C GLU A 65 5.29 -10.47 -11.83
N SER A 66 5.81 -9.94 -10.72
CA SER A 66 7.16 -10.26 -10.25
C SER A 66 7.33 -11.75 -9.96
N LEU A 67 6.36 -12.40 -9.34
CA LEU A 67 6.40 -13.84 -9.08
C LEU A 67 6.41 -14.68 -10.37
N ALA A 68 5.69 -14.25 -11.41
CA ALA A 68 5.73 -14.93 -12.71
C ALA A 68 7.13 -14.84 -13.33
N ILE A 69 7.73 -13.65 -13.34
CA ILE A 69 9.09 -13.43 -13.83
C ILE A 69 10.11 -14.22 -12.98
N MET A 70 9.96 -14.19 -11.66
CA MET A 70 10.82 -14.93 -10.74
C MET A 70 10.75 -16.44 -11.00
N ALA A 71 9.57 -16.98 -11.25
CA ALA A 71 9.39 -18.40 -11.58
C ALA A 71 10.13 -18.78 -12.88
N GLU A 72 10.04 -17.95 -13.92
CA GLU A 72 10.76 -18.16 -15.19
C GLU A 72 12.29 -18.11 -15.02
N LYS A 73 12.77 -17.33 -14.05
CA LYS A 73 14.20 -17.13 -13.79
C LYS A 73 14.73 -17.99 -12.64
N HIS A 74 13.92 -18.89 -12.09
CA HIS A 74 14.25 -19.74 -10.95
C HIS A 74 14.67 -18.96 -9.69
N ILE A 75 14.07 -17.78 -9.47
CA ILE A 75 14.28 -16.98 -8.26
C ILE A 75 13.21 -17.38 -7.23
N PRO A 76 13.59 -17.92 -6.06
CA PRO A 76 12.64 -18.31 -5.03
C PRO A 76 11.99 -17.11 -4.33
N GLY A 77 10.72 -17.28 -3.95
CA GLY A 77 10.00 -16.33 -3.12
C GLY A 77 8.49 -16.58 -3.10
N THR A 78 7.81 -16.07 -2.08
CA THR A 78 6.35 -16.14 -1.98
C THR A 78 5.71 -14.75 -1.98
N TYR A 79 4.43 -14.70 -2.35
CA TYR A 79 3.62 -13.49 -2.25
C TYR A 79 3.67 -12.88 -0.84
N ASN A 80 3.54 -13.71 0.20
CA ASN A 80 3.53 -13.22 1.58
C ASN A 80 4.90 -12.67 1.99
N GLY A 81 5.99 -13.35 1.63
CA GLY A 81 7.35 -12.87 1.87
C GLY A 81 7.60 -11.51 1.23
N ILE A 82 7.26 -11.36 -0.06
CA ILE A 82 7.38 -10.09 -0.78
C ILE A 82 6.52 -9.00 -0.14
N HIS A 83 5.23 -9.27 0.04
CA HIS A 83 4.26 -8.32 0.59
C HIS A 83 4.69 -7.82 1.98
N ARG A 84 5.09 -8.72 2.89
CA ARG A 84 5.53 -8.37 4.25
C ARG A 84 6.71 -7.41 4.22
N ASN A 85 7.71 -7.68 3.39
CA ASN A 85 8.89 -6.83 3.28
C ASN A 85 8.50 -5.47 2.67
N ILE A 86 7.70 -5.42 1.60
CA ILE A 86 7.25 -4.15 0.98
C ILE A 86 6.54 -3.24 2.00
N ILE A 87 5.63 -3.80 2.79
CA ILE A 87 4.87 -3.00 3.76
C ILE A 87 5.79 -2.40 4.83
N ARG A 88 6.82 -3.14 5.28
CA ARG A 88 7.82 -2.63 6.22
C ARG A 88 8.71 -1.56 5.61
N GLU A 89 9.15 -1.76 4.36
CA GLU A 89 10.14 -0.89 3.70
C GLU A 89 9.55 0.43 3.19
N SER A 90 8.33 0.39 2.62
CA SER A 90 7.79 1.52 1.85
C SER A 90 6.31 1.78 2.09
N SER A 91 5.63 0.94 2.89
CA SER A 91 4.17 0.94 3.00
C SER A 91 3.46 0.79 1.64
N GLY A 92 4.11 0.14 0.66
CA GLY A 92 3.57 -0.03 -0.70
C GLY A 92 3.77 1.16 -1.64
N ASN A 93 4.60 2.15 -1.27
CA ASN A 93 4.89 3.30 -2.12
C ASN A 93 6.05 3.00 -3.10
N PRO A 94 5.82 2.87 -4.42
CA PRO A 94 6.86 2.59 -5.39
C PRO A 94 7.83 3.75 -5.60
N ASN A 95 7.51 4.97 -5.13
CA ASN A 95 8.35 6.15 -5.24
C ASN A 95 9.04 6.50 -3.90
N ALA A 96 9.07 5.57 -2.93
CA ALA A 96 9.74 5.80 -1.66
C ALA A 96 11.25 6.01 -1.86
N ILE A 97 11.83 6.96 -1.12
CA ILE A 97 13.26 7.25 -1.11
C ILE A 97 13.74 7.57 0.31
N ASN A 98 14.83 6.94 0.73
CA ASN A 98 15.49 7.24 2.00
C ASN A 98 16.65 8.23 1.76
N LEU A 99 16.59 9.39 2.42
CA LEU A 99 17.56 10.48 2.29
C LEU A 99 18.38 10.76 3.56
N TRP A 100 18.26 9.92 4.58
CA TRP A 100 18.72 10.23 5.94
C TRP A 100 19.77 9.24 6.46
N ASP A 101 20.03 8.16 5.72
CA ASP A 101 21.01 7.14 6.10
C ASP A 101 22.42 7.38 5.48
N SER A 102 23.33 6.45 5.78
CA SER A 102 24.70 6.53 5.27
C SER A 102 24.82 6.34 3.76
N ASN A 103 23.83 5.71 3.12
CA ASN A 103 23.81 5.51 1.67
C ASN A 103 23.37 6.79 0.97
N ALA A 104 22.36 7.47 1.50
CA ALA A 104 21.97 8.82 1.08
C ALA A 104 23.13 9.82 1.21
N ALA A 105 23.87 9.77 2.32
CA ALA A 105 25.07 10.60 2.51
C ALA A 105 26.17 10.33 1.47
N LYS A 106 26.22 9.11 0.93
CA LYS A 106 27.13 8.70 -0.16
C LYS A 106 26.54 8.96 -1.57
N GLY A 107 25.35 9.54 -1.67
CA GLY A 107 24.68 9.83 -2.94
C GLY A 107 24.05 8.61 -3.62
N ILE A 108 23.88 7.49 -2.90
CA ILE A 108 23.28 6.24 -3.40
C ILE A 108 22.08 5.82 -2.54
N PRO A 109 21.06 6.68 -2.39
CA PRO A 109 19.94 6.42 -1.48
C PRO A 109 19.17 5.16 -1.86
N SER A 110 18.58 4.51 -0.85
CA SER A 110 17.64 3.40 -1.03
C SER A 110 16.32 3.89 -1.63
N LYS A 111 15.77 3.13 -2.60
CA LYS A 111 14.62 3.54 -3.41
C LYS A 111 13.61 2.41 -3.65
N GLY A 112 12.36 2.82 -3.87
CA GLY A 112 11.28 1.95 -4.32
C GLY A 112 10.68 1.07 -3.22
N LEU A 113 9.91 0.08 -3.66
CA LEU A 113 9.07 -0.76 -2.80
C LEU A 113 9.86 -1.53 -1.74
N LEU A 114 11.06 -2.00 -2.09
CA LEU A 114 11.93 -2.79 -1.21
C LEU A 114 13.23 -2.06 -0.83
N GLN A 115 13.25 -0.72 -0.99
CA GLN A 115 14.35 0.13 -0.53
C GLN A 115 15.74 -0.34 -1.01
N VAL A 116 15.85 -0.70 -2.28
CA VAL A 116 17.10 -1.16 -2.91
C VAL A 116 17.94 0.06 -3.33
N ILE A 117 19.26 -0.03 -3.19
CA ILE A 117 20.20 0.98 -3.69
C ILE A 117 20.59 0.70 -5.16
N ASP A 118 20.93 1.75 -5.91
CA ASP A 118 21.30 1.65 -7.34
C ASP A 118 22.34 0.56 -7.66
N PRO A 119 23.48 0.43 -6.95
CA PRO A 119 24.46 -0.61 -7.28
C PRO A 119 23.92 -2.03 -7.07
N THR A 120 23.07 -2.25 -6.08
CA THR A 120 22.42 -3.55 -5.85
C THR A 120 21.37 -3.83 -6.93
N PHE A 121 20.54 -2.84 -7.27
CA PHE A 121 19.56 -2.99 -8.34
C PHE A 121 20.23 -3.36 -9.66
N ASN A 122 21.32 -2.69 -10.01
CA ASN A 122 22.06 -2.97 -11.25
C ASN A 122 22.72 -4.36 -11.23
N ALA A 123 23.30 -4.78 -10.10
CA ALA A 123 23.96 -6.07 -9.99
C ALA A 123 22.98 -7.26 -10.03
N TYR A 124 21.75 -7.07 -9.54
CA TYR A 124 20.74 -8.12 -9.43
C TYR A 124 19.54 -7.90 -10.35
N HIS A 125 19.67 -7.00 -11.34
CA HIS A 125 18.63 -6.75 -12.34
C HIS A 125 18.25 -8.05 -13.05
N VAL A 126 16.95 -8.20 -13.29
CA VAL A 126 16.39 -9.42 -13.90
C VAL A 126 16.01 -9.10 -15.34
N ALA A 127 16.66 -9.77 -16.30
CA ALA A 127 16.41 -9.57 -17.71
C ALA A 127 14.92 -9.77 -18.05
N GLY A 128 14.32 -8.77 -18.70
CA GLY A 128 12.90 -8.71 -19.01
C GLY A 128 12.14 -7.64 -18.22
N THR A 129 12.73 -7.03 -17.19
CA THR A 129 12.14 -5.92 -16.45
C THR A 129 12.77 -4.56 -16.81
N SER A 130 12.11 -3.48 -16.41
CA SER A 130 12.59 -2.11 -16.60
C SER A 130 13.94 -1.87 -15.91
N PHE A 131 14.75 -0.94 -16.45
CA PHE A 131 15.95 -0.43 -15.77
C PHE A 131 15.65 0.75 -14.84
N ASN A 132 14.37 1.15 -14.71
CA ASN A 132 13.97 2.15 -13.73
C ASN A 132 13.82 1.50 -12.35
N ILE A 133 14.60 1.94 -11.36
CA ILE A 133 14.53 1.44 -9.98
C ILE A 133 13.18 1.72 -9.30
N TYR A 134 12.41 2.70 -9.78
CA TYR A 134 11.06 2.99 -9.29
C TYR A 134 9.96 2.20 -10.02
N ASP A 135 10.32 1.44 -11.05
CA ASP A 135 9.38 0.48 -11.63
C ASP A 135 9.10 -0.62 -10.58
N PRO A 136 7.83 -0.84 -10.19
CA PRO A 136 7.51 -1.70 -9.06
C PRO A 136 7.91 -3.16 -9.32
N VAL A 137 7.73 -3.64 -10.55
CA VAL A 137 8.06 -5.03 -10.93
C VAL A 137 9.57 -5.22 -10.97
N ALA A 138 10.31 -4.28 -11.57
CA ALA A 138 11.77 -4.33 -11.59
C ALA A 138 12.38 -4.24 -10.18
N ASN A 139 11.86 -3.35 -9.33
CA ASN A 139 12.33 -3.20 -7.95
C ASN A 139 12.12 -4.48 -7.14
N ILE A 140 10.92 -5.06 -7.22
CA ILE A 140 10.59 -6.32 -6.53
C ILE A 140 11.47 -7.47 -7.03
N THR A 141 11.54 -7.67 -8.34
CA THR A 141 12.30 -8.79 -8.93
C THR A 141 13.80 -8.70 -8.63
N ALA A 142 14.40 -7.51 -8.73
CA ALA A 142 15.82 -7.32 -8.40
C ALA A 142 16.10 -7.54 -6.90
N ALA A 143 15.24 -7.05 -6.01
CA ALA A 143 15.37 -7.26 -4.57
C ALA A 143 15.25 -8.75 -4.19
N CYS A 144 14.32 -9.47 -4.83
CA CYS A 144 14.15 -10.91 -4.60
C CYS A 144 15.33 -11.71 -5.13
N ASN A 145 15.90 -11.32 -6.27
CA ASN A 145 17.11 -11.93 -6.82
C ASN A 145 18.31 -11.75 -5.87
N TYR A 146 18.47 -10.53 -5.33
CA TYR A 146 19.45 -10.26 -4.27
C TYR A 146 19.20 -11.12 -3.02
N ALA A 147 17.94 -11.20 -2.56
CA ALA A 147 17.58 -11.99 -1.38
C ALA A 147 17.82 -13.48 -1.59
N ALA A 148 17.57 -14.01 -2.79
CA ALA A 148 17.87 -15.39 -3.13
C ALA A 148 19.39 -15.66 -3.04
N ALA A 149 20.22 -14.77 -3.60
CA ALA A 149 21.67 -14.91 -3.55
C ALA A 149 22.24 -14.80 -2.12
N ARG A 150 21.62 -14.00 -1.25
CA ARG A 150 22.16 -13.71 0.09
C ARG A 150 21.56 -14.55 1.21
N TYR A 151 20.28 -14.88 1.10
CA TYR A 151 19.48 -15.52 2.15
C TYR A 151 18.74 -16.77 1.66
N GLY A 152 18.89 -17.15 0.40
CA GLY A 152 18.20 -18.29 -0.21
C GLY A 152 16.78 -18.00 -0.67
N SER A 153 16.09 -16.99 -0.11
CA SER A 153 14.79 -16.49 -0.56
C SER A 153 14.46 -15.16 0.13
N ILE A 154 13.60 -14.35 -0.48
CA ILE A 154 12.94 -13.20 0.16
C ILE A 154 12.16 -13.60 1.42
N ASP A 155 11.71 -14.85 1.50
CA ASP A 155 10.95 -15.37 2.66
C ASP A 155 11.78 -15.40 3.94
N ASN A 156 13.11 -15.54 3.80
CA ASN A 156 14.07 -15.58 4.89
C ASN A 156 14.52 -14.18 5.36
N VAL A 157 14.03 -13.12 4.70
CA VAL A 157 14.31 -11.74 5.08
C VAL A 157 13.32 -11.30 6.17
N ASN A 158 13.86 -11.04 7.35
CA ASN A 158 13.10 -10.70 8.56
C ASN A 158 13.31 -9.24 9.03
N GLY A 159 14.33 -8.55 8.51
CA GLY A 159 14.67 -7.16 8.86
C GLY A 159 14.66 -6.24 7.64
N ALA A 160 14.75 -4.93 7.88
CA ALA A 160 14.80 -3.93 6.82
C ALA A 160 16.06 -4.05 5.95
N TYR A 161 15.94 -3.60 4.69
CA TYR A 161 17.05 -3.62 3.72
C TYR A 161 18.09 -2.54 4.00
#